data_AF-A0A450YRZ1-F1
#
_entry.id   AF-A0A450YRZ1-F1
#
_cell.length_a   1.000
_cell.length_b   1.000
_cell.length_c   1.000
_cell.angle_alpha   90.00
_cell.angle_beta   90.00
_cell.angle_gamma   90.00
#
_symmetry.space_group_name_H-M   'P 1'
#
loop_
_entity.id
_entity.type
_entity.pdbx_description
1 polymer ?
#
loop_
_entity_poly.entity_id
_entity_poly.type
_entity_poly.pdbx_seq_one_letter_code
_entity_poly.pdbx_strand_id
1 'polypeptide(L)' 'MDTRSVDTDNLSTASDLLAKIKDKTAKVCIVGLGYVGLPLVLRTREVGFHVIGLDVDDEKIEQLRQGKSYINHIQPE' A
#
# COMPACT_ATOMS: atom_id res chain seq x y z
N MET A 1 20.59 27.29 29.68
CA MET A 1 19.50 26.50 30.26
C MET A 1 18.63 26.11 29.08
N ASP A 2 18.72 24.84 28.72
CA ASP A 2 18.36 24.27 27.43
C ASP A 2 16.84 24.07 27.34
N THR A 3 16.13 24.99 26.68
CA THR A 3 14.70 24.81 26.38
C THR A 3 14.59 24.12 25.03
N ARG A 4 14.52 22.79 25.09
CA ARG A 4 14.19 21.85 24.02
C ARG A 4 13.32 22.51 22.93
N SER A 5 13.92 22.74 21.76
CA SER A 5 13.20 22.96 20.52
C SER A 5 12.33 21.73 20.29
N VAL A 6 11.01 21.89 20.40
CA VAL A 6 10.07 20.85 20.00
C VAL A 6 10.13 20.79 18.49
N ASP A 7 10.66 19.69 17.96
CA ASP A 7 10.82 19.43 16.52
C ASP A 7 9.46 19.52 15.81
N THR A 8 9.16 20.67 15.20
CA THR A 8 8.01 20.87 14.32
C THR A 8 8.19 20.27 12.92
N ASP A 9 9.25 19.48 12.71
CA ASP A 9 9.65 18.91 11.42
C ASP A 9 8.84 17.69 10.96
N ASN A 10 7.76 17.32 11.66
CA ASN A 10 6.99 16.12 11.32
C ASN A 10 5.47 16.33 11.27
N LEU A 11 5.03 17.47 10.73
CA LEU A 11 3.67 17.60 10.23
C LEU A 11 3.71 17.53 8.71
N SER A 12 3.66 16.31 8.16
CA SER A 12 3.46 16.09 6.72
C SER A 12 2.23 16.89 6.29
N THR A 13 2.45 18.04 5.66
CA THR A 13 1.33 18.87 5.22
C THR A 13 0.58 18.14 4.11
N ALA A 14 -0.71 18.46 3.92
CA ALA A 14 -1.48 17.90 2.80
C ALA A 14 -0.78 18.13 1.45
N SER A 15 -0.04 19.24 1.34
CA SER A 15 0.81 19.57 0.19
C SER A 15 1.95 18.57 -0.04
N ASP A 16 2.65 18.16 1.03
CA ASP A 16 3.74 17.19 0.93
C ASP A 16 3.23 15.80 0.53
N LEU A 17 2.09 15.39 1.09
CA LEU A 17 1.44 14.14 0.69
C LEU A 17 0.99 14.20 -0.77
N LEU A 18 0.40 15.33 -1.20
CA LEU A 18 -0.03 15.51 -2.57
C LEU A 18 1.16 15.46 -3.55
N ALA A 19 2.29 16.06 -3.19
CA ALA A 19 3.53 15.94 -3.95
C ALA A 19 3.99 14.48 -4.06
N LYS A 20 4.03 13.75 -2.92
CA LYS A 20 4.39 12.33 -2.91
C LYS A 20 3.45 11.44 -3.73
N ILE A 21 2.16 11.76 -3.77
CA ILE A 21 1.18 11.05 -4.62
C ILE A 21 1.45 11.34 -6.09
N LYS A 22 1.65 12.61 -6.46
CA LYS A 22 1.95 13.02 -7.85
C LYS A 22 3.25 12.38 -8.35
N ASP A 23 4.28 12.37 -7.50
CA ASP A 23 5.61 11.84 -7.82
C ASP A 23 5.70 10.32 -7.62
N LYS A 24 4.61 9.67 -7.18
CA LYS A 24 4.53 8.22 -6.89
C LYS A 24 5.51 7.73 -5.81
N THR A 25 6.02 8.64 -5.00
CA THR A 25 6.91 8.33 -3.86
C THR A 25 6.15 8.05 -2.56
N ALA A 26 4.83 8.26 -2.55
CA ALA A 26 3.98 7.82 -1.46
C ALA A 26 3.99 6.28 -1.35
N LYS A 27 4.02 5.78 -0.10
CA LYS A 27 3.84 4.35 0.17
C LYS A 27 2.35 4.08 0.34
N VAL A 28 1.83 3.09 -0.39
CA VAL A 28 0.42 2.71 -0.34
C VAL A 28 0.29 1.39 0.41
N CYS A 29 -0.53 1.36 1.46
CA CYS A 29 -0.88 0.12 2.16
C CYS A 29 -2.32 -0.26 1.79
N ILE A 30 -2.52 -1.50 1.34
CA ILE A 30 -3.84 -2.05 1.04
C ILE A 30 -4.10 -3.17 2.04
N VAL A 31 -5.16 -3.01 2.83
CA VAL A 31 -5.58 -3.96 3.86
C VAL A 31 -6.74 -4.80 3.34
N GLY A 32 -6.59 -6.12 3.41
CA GLY A 32 -7.44 -7.11 2.76
C GLY A 32 -6.97 -7.40 1.35
N LEU A 33 -6.53 -8.63 1.09
CA LEU A 33 -6.03 -9.12 -0.20
C LEU A 33 -7.01 -10.13 -0.82
N GLY A 34 -8.30 -9.93 -0.58
CA GLY A 34 -9.36 -10.68 -1.25
C GLY A 34 -9.55 -10.23 -2.70
N TYR A 35 -10.74 -10.53 -3.20
CA TYR A 35 -11.16 -10.29 -4.57
C TYR A 35 -10.89 -8.86 -5.09
N VAL A 36 -11.11 -7.83 -4.26
CA VAL A 36 -10.89 -6.42 -4.66
C VAL A 36 -9.46 -5.97 -4.36
N GLY A 37 -8.93 -6.37 -3.21
CA GLY A 37 -7.67 -5.84 -2.70
C GLY A 37 -6.45 -6.31 -3.48
N LEU A 38 -6.42 -7.59 -3.89
CA LEU A 38 -5.27 -8.10 -4.66
C LEU A 38 -5.18 -7.45 -6.06
N PRO A 39 -6.27 -7.34 -6.87
CA PRO A 39 -6.23 -6.55 -8.10
C PRO A 39 -5.82 -5.09 -7.88
N LEU A 40 -6.26 -4.46 -6.77
CA LEU A 40 -5.86 -3.10 -6.44
C LEU A 40 -4.35 -3.00 -6.14
N VAL A 41 -3.77 -3.97 -5.42
CA VAL A 41 -2.31 -4.04 -5.18
C VAL A 41 -1.56 -4.13 -6.50
N LEU A 42 -1.97 -5.05 -7.37
CA LEU A 42 -1.35 -5.25 -8.69
C LEU A 42 -1.42 -3.96 -9.51
N ARG A 43 -2.60 -3.35 -9.61
CA ARG A 43 -2.79 -2.12 -10.37
C ARG A 43 -1.97 -0.95 -9.80
N THR A 44 -1.94 -0.82 -8.48
CA THR A 44 -1.18 0.27 -7.82
C THR A 44 0.32 0.10 -8.03
N ARG A 45 0.81 -1.15 -8.03
CA ARG A 45 2.19 -1.49 -8.41
C ARG A 45 2.47 -1.17 -9.88
N GLU A 46 1.59 -1.55 -10.81
CA GLU A 46 1.72 -1.24 -12.25
C GLU A 46 1.81 0.26 -12.52
N VAL A 47 1.05 1.08 -11.78
CA VAL A 47 1.08 2.54 -11.90
C VAL A 47 2.40 3.13 -11.37
N GLY A 48 3.19 2.37 -10.59
CA GLY A 48 4.55 2.74 -10.18
C GLY A 48 4.72 3.13 -8.72
N PHE A 49 3.71 2.89 -7.87
CA PHE A 49 3.84 3.13 -6.43
C PHE A 49 4.56 1.99 -5.71
N HIS A 50 5.16 2.32 -4.57
CA HIS A 50 5.55 1.31 -3.59
C HIS A 50 4.32 0.87 -2.79
N VAL A 51 3.96 -0.41 -2.93
CA VAL A 51 2.74 -0.98 -2.33
C VAL A 51 3.09 -2.06 -1.32
N ILE A 52 2.39 -2.02 -0.19
CA ILE A 52 2.38 -3.03 0.87
C ILE A 52 0.98 -3.63 0.90
N GLY A 53 0.87 -4.95 0.70
CA GLY A 53 -0.37 -5.69 0.90
C GLY A 53 -0.39 -6.29 2.30
N LEU A 54 -1.51 -6.16 3.01
CA LEU A 54 -1.73 -6.74 4.34
C LEU A 54 -3.01 -7.57 4.33
N ASP A 55 -2.95 -8.79 4.84
CA ASP A 55 -4.12 -9.62 5.11
C ASP A 55 -3.93 -10.30 6.47
N VAL A 56 -5.02 -10.69 7.12
CA VAL A 56 -5.01 -11.43 8.39
C VAL A 56 -4.85 -12.94 8.15
N ASP A 57 -5.07 -13.40 6.92
CA ASP A 57 -4.97 -14.79 6.52
C ASP A 57 -3.52 -15.12 6.09
N ASP A 58 -2.79 -15.79 6.99
CA ASP A 58 -1.40 -16.19 6.76
C ASP A 58 -1.25 -17.14 5.56
N GLU A 59 -2.25 -17.97 5.26
CA GLU A 59 -2.21 -18.90 4.13
C GLU A 59 -2.22 -18.14 2.81
N LYS A 60 -3.09 -17.12 2.68
CA LYS A 60 -3.09 -16.22 1.52
C LYS A 60 -1.74 -15.53 1.34
N ILE A 61 -1.16 -15.03 2.42
CA ILE A 61 0.13 -14.33 2.39
C ILE A 61 1.25 -15.25 1.91
N GLU A 62 1.30 -16.48 2.41
CA GLU A 62 2.33 -17.45 2.01
C GLU A 62 2.19 -17.85 0.53
N GLN A 63 0.96 -18.08 0.06
CA GLN A 63 0.72 -18.38 -1.36
C GLN A 63 1.20 -17.22 -2.26
N LEU A 64 0.92 -15.96 -1.91
CA LEU A 64 1.38 -14.80 -2.66
C LEU A 64 2.90 -14.64 -2.64
N ARG A 65 3.56 -14.91 -1.50
CA ARG A 65 5.04 -14.89 -1.40
C ARG A 65 5.69 -15.92 -2.32
N GLN A 66 5.00 -17.04 -2.57
CA GLN A 66 5.42 -18.07 -3.52
C GLN A 66 5.04 -17.75 -4.98
N GLY A 67 4.44 -16.59 -5.25
CA GLY A 67 3.99 -16.20 -6.59
C GLY A 67 2.73 -16.95 -7.06
N LYS A 68 2.00 -17.61 -6.15
CA LYS A 68 0.75 -18.30 -6.46
C LYS A 68 -0.43 -17.36 -6.26
N SER A 69 -1.36 -17.35 -7.22
CA SER A 69 -2.65 -16.68 -7.08
C SER A 69 -3.67 -17.66 -6.49
N TYR A 70 -4.40 -17.22 -5.47
CA TYR A 70 -5.56 -17.93 -4.91
C TYR A 70 -6.91 -17.37 -5.40
N ILE A 71 -6.91 -16.28 -6.17
CA ILE A 71 -8.14 -15.72 -6.70
C ILE A 71 -8.56 -16.57 -7.90
N ASN A 72 -9.67 -17.27 -7.73
CA ASN A 72 -10.36 -17.96 -8.81
C ASN A 72 -10.89 -16.92 -9.82
N HIS A 73 -10.84 -17.28 -11.11
CA HIS A 73 -11.21 -16.44 -12.24
C HIS A 73 -12.52 -15.66 -11.98
N ILE A 74 -12.48 -14.35 -12.23
CA ILE A 74 -13.65 -13.49 -12.18
C ILE A 74 -14.51 -13.85 -13.40
N GLN A 75 -15.66 -14.49 -13.19
CA GLN A 75 -16.61 -14.67 -14.29
C GLN A 75 -17.21 -13.30 -14.64
N PRO A 76 -17.20 -12.88 -15.91
CA PRO A 76 -17.99 -11.74 -16.32
C PRO A 76 -19.47 -12.09 -16.09
N GLU A 77 -20.18 -11.19 -15.43
CA GLU A 77 -21.65 -11.19 -15.36
C GLU A 77 -22.28 -10.81 -16.70
#